data_AF-A0A7S0BZ98-F1
#
_entry.id   AF-A0A7S0BZ98-F1
#
_cell.length_a   1.000
_cell.length_b   1.000
_cell.length_c   1.000
_cell.angle_alpha   90.00
_cell.angle_beta   90.00
_cell.angle_gamma   90.00
#
_symmetry.space_group_name_H-M   'P 1'
#
loop_
_entity.id
_entity.type
_entity.pdbx_description
1 polymer ?
#
loop_
_entity_poly.entity_id
_entity_poly.type
_entity_poly.pdbx_seq_one_letter_code
_entity_poly.pdbx_strand_id
1 'polypeptide(L)'
;KKAVKSVGKKPSKIAMKKVDKSAGKPRRPLSAYNFFFQHQRAELVGASVPDIINEKKDNLSVKRRPHRKTHGKIGFVDLSKLVGQRWKKCEKESRAHYYKLAADDKKRYQEELAEHSKLNNQIDKSTMIETTVKDFNKDVASPSLEIVSNNVSFM
;
A
#
# COMPACT_ATOMS: atom_id res chain seq x y z
N LYS A 1 15.07 -29.51 -46.65
CA LYS A 1 15.30 -29.57 -45.18
C LYS A 1 15.27 -28.13 -44.64
N LYS A 2 14.13 -27.64 -44.12
CA LYS A 2 14.02 -26.30 -43.51
C LYS A 2 14.02 -26.45 -41.99
N ALA A 3 14.98 -25.83 -41.32
CA ALA A 3 15.18 -25.89 -39.88
C ALA A 3 14.13 -25.03 -39.15
N VAL A 4 13.37 -25.66 -38.25
CA VAL A 4 12.46 -24.98 -37.31
C VAL A 4 13.32 -24.39 -36.19
N LYS A 5 13.51 -23.06 -36.19
CA LYS A 5 14.14 -22.36 -35.07
C LYS A 5 13.14 -22.29 -33.90
N SER A 6 13.34 -23.14 -32.90
CA SER A 6 12.68 -23.06 -31.61
C SER A 6 13.14 -21.81 -30.86
N VAL A 7 12.28 -20.79 -30.79
CA VAL A 7 12.52 -19.62 -29.93
C VAL A 7 12.16 -20.04 -28.50
N GLY A 8 13.15 -20.53 -27.76
CA GLY A 8 13.03 -20.80 -26.34
C GLY A 8 12.58 -19.54 -25.59
N LYS A 9 11.37 -19.56 -25.02
CA LYS A 9 10.91 -18.54 -24.08
C LYS A 9 11.83 -18.61 -22.85
N LYS A 10 12.64 -17.58 -22.62
CA LYS A 10 13.41 -17.42 -21.37
C LYS A 10 12.42 -17.45 -20.19
N PRO A 11 12.70 -18.19 -19.10
CA PRO A 11 11.82 -18.21 -17.94
C PRO A 11 11.74 -16.80 -17.35
N SER A 12 10.53 -16.26 -17.23
CA SER A 12 10.29 -14.99 -16.56
C SER A 12 10.75 -15.12 -15.12
N LYS A 13 11.69 -14.26 -14.68
CA LYS A 13 12.09 -14.15 -13.28
C LYS A 13 10.83 -14.13 -12.41
N ILE A 14 10.70 -15.10 -11.49
CA ILE A 14 9.66 -15.10 -10.47
C ILE A 14 9.74 -13.74 -9.78
N ALA A 15 8.74 -12.89 -10.02
CA ALA A 15 8.69 -11.57 -9.43
C ALA A 15 8.53 -11.76 -7.93
N MET A 16 9.61 -11.58 -7.16
CA MET A 16 9.53 -11.50 -5.70
C MET A 16 8.43 -10.48 -5.37
N LYS A 17 7.37 -10.94 -4.70
CA LYS A 17 6.28 -10.10 -4.21
C LYS A 17 6.92 -8.97 -3.41
N LYS A 18 6.88 -7.74 -3.91
CA LYS A 18 7.40 -6.58 -3.18
C LYS A 18 6.63 -6.55 -1.86
N VAL A 19 7.32 -6.80 -0.75
CA VAL A 19 6.75 -6.53 0.58
C VAL A 19 6.37 -5.06 0.58
N ASP A 20 5.07 -4.79 0.76
CA ASP A 20 4.56 -3.42 0.79
C ASP A 20 5.18 -2.73 2.00
N LYS A 21 6.03 -1.72 1.76
CA LYS A 21 6.64 -0.85 2.80
C LYS A 21 5.61 -0.10 3.66
N SER A 22 4.31 -0.36 3.46
CA SER A 22 3.17 0.30 4.11
C SER A 22 2.29 -0.64 4.93
N ALA A 23 2.60 -1.93 5.01
CA ALA A 23 1.91 -2.83 5.93
C ALA A 23 2.23 -2.39 7.37
N GLY A 24 1.25 -1.83 8.07
CA GLY A 24 1.37 -1.33 9.45
C GLY A 24 1.44 0.19 9.58
N LYS A 25 2.07 0.91 8.64
CA LYS A 25 2.25 2.37 8.76
C LYS A 25 0.95 3.15 8.47
N PRO A 26 0.57 4.14 9.29
CA PRO A 26 -0.64 4.92 9.05
C PRO A 26 -0.60 5.66 7.71
N ARG A 27 -1.77 5.77 7.07
CA ARG A 27 -1.90 6.38 5.74
C ARG A 27 -1.77 7.90 5.86
N ARG A 28 -1.00 8.49 4.94
CA ARG A 28 -0.79 9.95 4.86
C ARG A 28 -2.12 10.70 4.82
N PRO A 29 -2.18 11.92 5.36
CA PRO A 29 -3.42 12.66 5.38
C PRO A 29 -3.77 13.18 3.97
N LEU A 30 -5.06 13.34 3.72
CA LEU A 30 -5.63 13.89 2.52
C LEU A 30 -5.54 15.41 2.55
N SER A 31 -5.15 15.99 1.41
CA SER A 31 -5.19 17.45 1.23
C SER A 31 -6.62 17.93 0.97
N ALA A 32 -6.85 19.23 1.12
CA ALA A 32 -8.13 19.86 0.80
C ALA A 32 -8.56 19.54 -0.65
N TYR A 33 -7.62 19.57 -1.59
CA TYR A 33 -7.86 19.21 -2.97
C TYR A 33 -8.28 17.73 -3.14
N ASN A 34 -7.74 16.81 -2.35
CA ASN A 34 -8.12 15.40 -2.44
C ASN A 34 -9.57 15.17 -1.99
N PHE A 35 -10.01 15.84 -0.92
CA PHE A 35 -11.42 15.82 -0.50
C PHE A 35 -12.34 16.42 -1.56
N PHE A 36 -11.95 17.58 -2.12
CA PHE A 36 -12.67 18.19 -3.24
C PHE A 36 -12.74 17.24 -4.44
N PHE A 37 -11.63 16.59 -4.80
CA PHE A 37 -11.58 15.68 -5.93
C PHE A 37 -12.46 14.45 -5.74
N GLN A 38 -12.52 13.89 -4.52
CA GLN A 38 -13.40 12.76 -4.21
C GLN A 38 -14.87 13.15 -4.35
N HIS A 39 -15.27 14.28 -3.75
CA HIS A 39 -16.64 14.80 -3.87
C HIS A 39 -16.97 15.08 -5.34
N GLN A 40 -16.11 15.81 -6.04
CA GLN A 40 -16.36 16.20 -7.42
C GLN A 40 -16.39 15.00 -8.37
N ARG A 41 -15.56 14.00 -8.12
CA ARG A 41 -15.60 12.74 -8.85
C ARG A 41 -16.91 12.02 -8.59
N ALA A 42 -17.38 11.91 -7.34
CA ALA A 42 -18.65 11.27 -7.04
C ALA A 42 -19.81 11.97 -7.77
N GLU A 43 -19.82 13.30 -7.79
CA GLU A 43 -20.79 14.10 -8.53
C GLU A 43 -20.70 13.87 -10.04
N LEU A 44 -19.52 14.00 -10.65
CA LEU A 44 -19.35 13.86 -12.11
C LEU A 44 -19.57 12.45 -12.64
N VAL A 45 -19.36 11.45 -11.79
CA VAL A 45 -19.47 10.04 -12.14
C VAL A 45 -20.87 9.50 -11.78
N GLY A 46 -21.53 10.12 -10.81
CA GLY A 46 -22.91 9.86 -10.40
C GLY A 46 -23.96 10.63 -11.22
N ALA A 47 -23.70 11.89 -11.56
CA ALA A 47 -24.55 12.73 -12.39
C ALA A 47 -24.19 12.55 -13.88
N SER A 48 -25.20 12.27 -14.70
CA SER A 48 -25.10 12.25 -16.16
C SER A 48 -24.67 13.64 -16.66
N VAL A 49 -23.41 13.80 -17.07
CA VAL A 49 -22.95 15.03 -17.73
C VAL A 49 -23.33 14.96 -19.21
N PRO A 50 -23.98 15.97 -19.80
CA PRO A 50 -24.25 16.03 -21.24
C PRO A 50 -22.96 15.99 -22.07
N ASP A 51 -23.00 15.30 -23.21
CA ASP A 51 -21.92 14.97 -24.14
C ASP A 51 -21.19 16.18 -24.78
N ILE A 52 -20.52 17.03 -23.99
CA ILE A 52 -19.81 18.21 -24.49
C ILE A 52 -18.34 17.89 -24.87
N ILE A 53 -17.82 16.69 -24.56
CA ILE A 53 -16.38 16.37 -24.71
C ILE A 53 -16.14 15.13 -25.56
N ASN A 54 -16.83 14.99 -26.69
CA ASN A 54 -16.57 13.89 -27.62
C ASN A 54 -16.23 14.34 -29.04
N GLU A 55 -15.60 15.51 -29.18
CA GLU A 55 -15.03 15.92 -30.46
C GLU A 55 -13.51 16.13 -30.37
N LYS A 56 -12.82 15.26 -31.11
CA LYS A 56 -11.44 15.31 -31.59
C LYS A 56 -10.33 15.12 -30.54
N LYS A 57 -9.68 13.96 -30.65
CA LYS A 57 -8.25 13.91 -31.02
C LYS A 57 -7.84 12.52 -31.51
N ASP A 58 -7.56 12.48 -32.80
CA ASP A 58 -7.07 11.34 -33.55
C ASP A 58 -5.71 10.84 -33.07
N ASN A 59 -5.61 9.51 -33.03
CA ASN A 59 -4.43 8.69 -33.31
C ASN A 59 -3.05 9.12 -32.77
N LEU A 60 -2.66 8.54 -31.62
CA LEU A 60 -1.26 8.23 -31.33
C LEU A 60 -1.13 6.75 -30.97
N SER A 61 -0.49 5.98 -31.87
CA SER A 61 -0.31 4.53 -31.85
C SER A 61 0.73 4.06 -30.84
N VAL A 62 0.58 4.43 -29.57
CA VAL A 62 1.44 3.90 -28.50
C VAL A 62 0.75 2.67 -27.91
N LYS A 63 1.42 1.50 -27.91
CA LYS A 63 0.95 0.28 -27.22
C LYS A 63 0.54 0.64 -25.80
N ARG A 64 -0.78 0.73 -25.58
CA ARG A 64 -1.34 1.19 -24.31
C ARG A 64 -1.10 0.12 -23.25
N ARG A 65 -0.65 0.56 -22.06
CA ARG A 65 -0.62 -0.28 -20.85
C ARG A 65 -2.02 -0.87 -20.64
N PRO A 66 -2.14 -2.13 -20.17
CA PRO A 66 -3.42 -2.77 -19.98
C PRO A 66 -4.35 -1.88 -19.17
N HIS A 67 -5.54 -1.65 -19.73
CA HIS A 67 -6.52 -0.72 -19.21
C HIS A 67 -6.93 -1.16 -17.78
N ARG A 68 -6.61 -0.32 -16.78
CA ARG A 68 -7.15 -0.50 -15.43
C ARG A 68 -8.65 -0.23 -15.48
N LYS A 69 -9.46 -1.04 -14.79
CA LYS A 69 -10.92 -0.86 -14.66
C LYS A 69 -11.26 0.60 -14.35
N THR A 70 -11.67 1.36 -15.37
CA THR A 70 -12.22 2.71 -15.23
C THR A 70 -13.72 2.61 -15.01
N HIS A 71 -14.32 3.68 -14.49
CA HIS A 71 -15.78 3.76 -14.34
C HIS A 71 -16.55 3.67 -15.68
N GLY A 72 -15.88 3.75 -16.83
CA GLY A 72 -16.50 3.56 -18.15
C GLY A 72 -17.28 4.76 -18.67
N LYS A 73 -17.61 5.74 -17.81
CA LYS A 73 -18.32 6.97 -18.17
C LYS A 73 -17.39 8.10 -18.63
N ILE A 74 -16.28 8.34 -17.91
CA ILE A 74 -15.34 9.44 -18.18
C ILE A 74 -13.91 8.92 -18.00
N GLY A 75 -13.03 9.25 -18.93
CA GLY A 75 -11.60 8.97 -18.83
C GLY A 75 -10.95 9.73 -17.66
N PHE A 76 -10.00 9.11 -16.96
CA PHE A 76 -9.34 9.76 -15.81
C PHE A 76 -8.70 11.11 -16.16
N VAL A 77 -8.13 11.22 -17.36
CA VAL A 77 -7.48 12.46 -17.83
C VAL A 77 -8.47 13.61 -17.91
N ASP A 78 -9.64 13.38 -18.51
CA ASP A 78 -10.63 14.44 -18.72
C ASP A 78 -11.35 14.78 -17.43
N LEU A 79 -11.65 13.78 -16.59
CA LEU A 79 -12.09 13.99 -15.22
C LEU A 79 -11.10 14.89 -14.45
N SER A 80 -9.81 14.59 -14.53
CA SER A 80 -8.78 15.35 -13.80
C SER A 80 -8.68 16.80 -14.28
N LYS A 81 -8.76 17.03 -15.60
CA LYS A 81 -8.79 18.39 -16.16
C LYS A 81 -10.01 19.18 -15.68
N LEU A 82 -11.19 18.56 -15.73
CA LEU A 82 -12.45 19.21 -15.34
C LEU A 82 -12.47 19.58 -13.85
N VAL A 83 -12.07 18.65 -12.98
CA VAL A 83 -11.97 18.90 -11.54
C VAL A 83 -10.94 20.00 -11.26
N GLY A 84 -9.80 19.99 -11.96
CA GLY A 84 -8.78 21.03 -11.81
C GLY A 84 -9.28 22.43 -12.23
N GLN A 85 -10.09 22.52 -13.28
CA GLN A 85 -10.76 23.78 -13.67
C GLN A 85 -11.76 24.24 -12.61
N ARG A 86 -12.60 23.32 -12.10
CA ARG A 86 -13.57 23.63 -11.04
C ARG A 86 -12.87 24.12 -9.77
N TRP A 87 -11.79 23.48 -9.33
CA TRP A 87 -11.02 23.91 -8.16
C TRP A 87 -10.47 25.34 -8.29
N LYS A 88 -9.97 25.70 -9.48
CA LYS A 88 -9.50 27.07 -9.75
C LYS A 88 -10.65 28.09 -9.68
N LYS A 89 -11.85 27.70 -10.12
CA LYS A 89 -13.06 28.55 -10.11
C LYS A 89 -13.75 28.61 -8.75
N CYS A 90 -13.60 27.61 -7.88
CA CYS A 90 -14.22 27.58 -6.55
C CYS A 90 -13.84 28.81 -5.73
N GLU A 91 -14.78 29.40 -5.01
CA GLU A 91 -14.56 30.56 -4.16
C GLU A 91 -13.81 30.21 -2.86
N LYS A 92 -13.24 31.23 -2.19
CA LYS A 92 -12.49 31.05 -0.94
C LYS A 92 -13.32 30.36 0.15
N GLU A 93 -14.62 30.61 0.21
CA GLU A 93 -15.52 30.02 1.21
C GLU A 93 -15.70 28.52 1.01
N SER A 94 -16.03 28.08 -0.21
CA SER A 94 -16.16 26.65 -0.50
C SER A 94 -14.82 25.93 -0.32
N ARG A 95 -13.70 26.58 -0.67
CA ARG A 95 -12.37 26.03 -0.38
C ARG A 95 -12.10 25.91 1.12
N ALA A 96 -12.54 26.88 1.93
CA ALA A 96 -12.36 26.88 3.38
C ALA A 96 -12.98 25.65 4.04
N HIS A 97 -14.15 25.19 3.57
CA HIS A 97 -14.74 23.93 4.02
C HIS A 97 -13.79 22.73 3.84
N TYR A 98 -13.18 22.58 2.65
CA TYR A 98 -12.23 21.49 2.41
C TYR A 98 -10.90 21.65 3.16
N TYR A 99 -10.48 22.88 3.45
CA TYR A 99 -9.31 23.13 4.30
C TYR A 99 -9.56 22.68 5.75
N LYS A 100 -10.77 22.87 6.28
CA LYS A 100 -11.14 22.34 7.60
C LYS A 100 -11.05 20.81 7.63
N LEU A 101 -11.66 20.13 6.66
CA LEU A 101 -11.58 18.67 6.54
C LEU A 101 -10.12 18.16 6.44
N ALA A 102 -9.27 18.88 5.71
CA ALA A 102 -7.85 18.55 5.59
C ALA A 102 -7.07 18.77 6.91
N ALA A 103 -7.46 19.77 7.70
CA ALA A 103 -6.86 20.01 9.02
C ALA A 103 -7.23 18.89 10.00
N ASP A 104 -8.49 18.47 10.00
CA ASP A 104 -8.97 17.35 10.82
C ASP A 104 -8.27 16.04 10.44
N ASP A 105 -8.13 15.76 9.14
CA ASP A 105 -7.45 14.55 8.68
C ASP A 105 -5.94 14.58 8.97
N LYS A 106 -5.32 15.76 8.97
CA LYS A 106 -3.94 15.94 9.43
C LYS A 106 -3.80 15.61 10.92
N LYS A 107 -4.77 16.00 11.75
CA LYS A 107 -4.80 15.66 13.17
C LYS A 107 -4.91 14.16 13.38
N ARG A 108 -5.85 13.49 12.69
CA ARG A 108 -5.96 12.02 12.67
C ARG A 108 -4.62 11.37 12.35
N TYR A 109 -3.95 11.80 11.28
CA TYR A 109 -2.66 11.23 10.90
C TYR A 109 -1.58 11.41 11.96
N GLN A 110 -1.55 12.54 12.66
CA GLN A 110 -0.59 12.78 13.74
C GLN A 110 -0.82 11.84 14.92
N GLU A 111 -2.08 11.63 15.30
CA GLU A 111 -2.48 10.70 16.38
C GLU A 111 -2.10 9.26 16.01
N GLU A 112 -2.50 8.79 14.83
CA GLU A 112 -2.15 7.45 14.34
C GLU A 112 -0.63 7.25 14.22
N LEU A 113 0.11 8.29 13.81
CA LEU A 113 1.57 8.24 13.73
C LEU A 113 2.22 8.12 15.10
N ALA A 114 1.70 8.84 16.10
CA ALA A 114 2.18 8.75 17.48
C ALA A 114 1.92 7.35 18.07
N GLU A 115 0.73 6.78 17.83
CA GLU A 115 0.38 5.43 18.24
C GLU A 115 1.25 4.37 17.55
N HIS A 116 1.40 4.48 16.23
CA HIS A 116 2.25 3.57 15.46
C HIS A 116 3.71 3.64 15.92
N SER A 117 4.22 4.84 16.25
CA SER A 117 5.56 4.99 16.83
C SER A 117 5.69 4.31 18.19
N LYS A 118 4.67 4.40 19.06
CA LYS A 118 4.67 3.73 20.37
C LYS A 118 4.62 2.22 20.23
N LEU A 119 3.81 1.69 19.31
CA LEU A 119 3.72 0.26 19.03
C LEU A 119 5.04 -0.29 18.50
N ASN A 120 5.66 0.40 17.53
CA ASN A 120 6.98 -0.01 17.02
C ASN A 120 8.03 -0.03 18.14
N ASN A 121 8.09 1.01 18.98
CA ASN A 121 9.02 1.04 20.11
C ASN A 121 8.77 -0.09 21.13
N GLN A 122 7.51 -0.52 21.32
CA GLN A 122 7.17 -1.64 22.21
C GLN A 122 7.53 -2.99 21.58
N ILE A 123 7.26 -3.16 20.28
CA ILE A 123 7.66 -4.35 19.53
C ILE A 123 9.18 -4.49 19.62
N ASP A 124 9.94 -3.44 19.31
CA ASP A 124 11.40 -3.44 19.39
C ASP A 124 11.91 -3.82 20.79
N LYS A 125 11.30 -3.29 21.87
CA LYS A 125 11.63 -3.68 23.25
C LYS A 125 11.30 -5.14 23.56
N SER A 126 10.14 -5.62 23.11
CA SER A 126 9.72 -7.01 23.34
C SER A 126 10.59 -8.02 22.58
N THR A 127 10.99 -7.70 21.35
CA THR A 127 11.88 -8.54 20.54
C THR A 127 13.28 -8.59 21.16
N MET A 128 13.77 -7.45 21.68
CA MET A 128 15.05 -7.40 22.41
C MET A 128 15.01 -8.26 23.68
N ILE A 129 13.92 -8.21 24.46
CA ILE A 129 13.77 -9.07 25.65
C ILE A 129 13.73 -10.54 25.24
N GLU A 130 13.01 -10.91 24.18
CA GLU A 130 12.91 -12.30 23.71
C GLU A 130 14.26 -12.84 23.20
N THR A 131 15.07 -12.04 22.49
CA THR A 131 16.43 -12.44 22.10
C THR A 131 17.34 -12.59 23.34
N THR A 132 17.24 -11.66 24.30
CA THR A 132 18.09 -11.69 25.49
C THR A 132 17.79 -12.93 26.36
N VAL A 133 16.52 -13.33 26.50
CA VAL A 133 16.12 -14.53 27.27
C VAL A 133 16.54 -15.83 26.57
N LYS A 134 16.59 -15.87 25.24
CA LYS A 134 17.09 -17.03 24.47
C LYS A 134 18.59 -17.22 24.62
N ASP A 135 19.35 -16.12 24.73
CA ASP A 135 20.80 -16.17 24.92
C ASP A 135 21.18 -16.59 26.34
N PHE A 136 20.40 -16.23 27.37
CA PHE A 136 20.63 -16.66 28.76
C PHE A 136 20.29 -18.14 29.04
N ASN A 137 19.34 -18.74 28.31
CA ASN A 137 18.93 -20.14 28.52
C ASN A 137 19.77 -21.16 27.73
N LYS A 138 20.80 -20.72 26.99
CA LYS A 138 21.62 -21.60 26.16
C LYS A 138 22.80 -22.24 26.91
N ASP A 139 23.16 -21.72 28.08
CA ASP A 139 24.33 -22.17 28.85
C ASP A 139 23.99 -23.11 30.03
N VAL A 140 22.72 -23.52 30.19
CA VAL A 140 22.32 -24.61 31.11
C VAL A 140 22.09 -25.88 30.29
N ALA A 141 23.10 -26.26 29.49
CA ALA A 141 23.21 -27.64 29.02
C ALA A 141 23.63 -28.50 30.22
N SER A 142 22.62 -29.14 30.83
CA SER A 142 22.75 -30.09 31.93
C SER A 142 23.90 -31.09 31.67
N PRO A 143 24.92 -31.22 32.54
CA PRO A 143 25.95 -32.24 32.39
C PRO A 143 25.30 -33.62 32.58
N SER A 144 25.52 -34.51 31.62
CA SER A 144 25.05 -35.89 31.61
C SER A 144 25.53 -36.66 32.86
N LEU A 145 24.59 -37.17 33.65
CA LEU A 145 24.88 -38.28 34.58
C LEU A 145 24.63 -39.59 33.84
N GLU A 146 25.70 -40.19 33.34
CA GLU A 146 25.69 -41.60 32.92
C GLU A 146 25.46 -42.48 34.15
N ILE A 147 24.26 -43.05 34.27
CA ILE A 147 24.01 -44.15 35.20
C ILE A 147 24.54 -45.42 34.54
N VAL A 148 25.77 -45.79 34.90
CA VAL A 148 26.34 -47.11 34.60
C VAL A 148 25.54 -48.15 35.38
N SER A 149 24.65 -48.89 34.69
CA SER A 149 24.01 -50.06 35.30
C SER A 149 25.01 -51.22 35.29
N ASN A 150 25.66 -51.45 36.42
CA ASN A 150 26.46 -52.65 36.67
C ASN A 150 25.73 -53.58 37.65
N ASN A 151 25.73 -54.87 37.28
CA ASN A 151 25.70 -56.07 38.14
C ASN A 151 24.33 -56.45 38.78
N VAL A 152 23.88 -57.71 38.87
CA VAL A 152 24.57 -58.99 39.15
C VAL A 152 23.70 -60.18 38.65
N SER A 153 24.38 -61.24 38.19
CA SER A 153 23.88 -62.61 37.94
C SER A 153 23.47 -63.36 39.22
N PHE A 154 22.36 -64.11 39.23
CA PHE A 154 22.25 -65.33 40.07
C PHE A 154 21.19 -66.33 39.56
N MET A 155 21.69 -67.56 39.29
CA MET A 155 21.09 -68.91 39.17
C MET A 155 19.79 -69.14 38.39
#